data_AF-A0A3M2B305-F1
#
_entry.id   AF-A0A3M2B305-F1
#
_cell.length_a   1.000
_cell.length_b   1.000
_cell.length_c   1.000
_cell.angle_alpha   90.00
_cell.angle_beta   90.00
_cell.angle_gamma   90.00
#
_symmetry.space_group_name_H-M   'P 1'
#
loop_
_entity.id
_entity.type
_entity.pdbx_description
1 polymer ?
#
loop_
_entity_poly.entity_id
_entity_poly.type
_entity_poly.pdbx_seq_one_letter_code
_entity_poly.pdbx_strand_id
1 'polypeptide(L)'
;MGMVGISIGIILVIILLAIVFLLLTTWSSSGQRSTTTLACPPGFIPTQYYQEKYSGNGIAYDATHQTLCFVRSHGQQALVLPIQDLLLSQIVEDGEVLAQASRKDDTGTALLASILTPDIQATLESPDTNGSEHAQRSSTICESLILRVVVNHDQEPVHTIHFLDMETKKGGVIYNTAVVHIKSWQELLTSLIRQAGRTEMTTSPQPVAASSPSHP
;
A
#
# COMPACT_ATOMS: atom_id res chain seq x y z
N MET A 1 -64.27 -12.55 7.65
CA MET A 1 -63.47 -11.38 7.21
C MET A 1 -62.10 -11.25 7.90
N GLY A 2 -61.55 -12.29 8.57
CA GLY A 2 -60.26 -12.20 9.28
C GLY A 2 -59.05 -12.83 8.57
N MET A 3 -59.24 -13.59 7.48
CA MET A 3 -58.15 -14.34 6.82
C MET A 3 -57.35 -13.53 5.79
N VAL A 4 -57.87 -12.42 5.28
CA VAL A 4 -57.21 -11.65 4.20
C VAL A 4 -56.09 -10.74 4.74
N GLY A 5 -56.21 -10.26 5.98
CA GLY A 5 -55.22 -9.36 6.59
C GLY A 5 -53.89 -10.04 6.93
N ILE A 6 -53.92 -11.33 7.28
CA ILE A 6 -52.72 -12.09 7.69
C ILE A 6 -51.79 -12.30 6.50
N SER A 7 -52.35 -12.56 5.32
CA SER A 7 -51.56 -12.81 4.10
C SER A 7 -50.77 -11.58 3.65
N ILE A 8 -51.33 -10.38 3.80
CA ILE A 8 -50.66 -9.14 3.39
C ILE A 8 -49.44 -8.86 4.30
N GLY A 9 -49.56 -9.10 5.61
CA GLY A 9 -48.46 -8.92 6.55
C GLY A 9 -47.27 -9.83 6.26
N ILE A 10 -47.53 -11.11 5.94
CA ILE A 10 -46.48 -12.08 5.62
C ILE A 10 -45.74 -11.69 4.33
N ILE A 11 -46.46 -11.22 3.31
CA ILE A 11 -45.86 -10.80 2.04
C ILE A 11 -44.90 -9.62 2.25
N LEU A 12 -45.28 -8.62 3.07
CA LEU A 12 -44.41 -7.47 3.36
C LEU A 12 -43.12 -7.87 4.09
N VAL A 13 -43.18 -8.82 5.03
CA VAL A 13 -42.00 -9.32 5.74
C VAL A 13 -41.04 -10.05 4.79
N ILE A 14 -41.57 -10.87 3.87
CA ILE A 14 -40.75 -11.57 2.88
C ILE A 14 -40.04 -10.59 1.94
N ILE A 15 -40.74 -9.54 1.49
CA ILE A 15 -40.15 -8.50 0.63
C ILE A 15 -39.01 -7.77 1.37
N LEU A 16 -39.22 -7.43 2.64
CA LEU A 16 -38.21 -6.74 3.45
C LEU A 16 -36.97 -7.62 3.67
N LEU A 17 -37.15 -8.91 3.96
CA LEU A 17 -36.04 -9.86 4.07
C LEU A 17 -35.29 -10.05 2.75
N ALA A 18 -35.99 -10.09 1.62
CA ALA A 18 -35.36 -10.19 0.30
C ALA A 18 -34.52 -8.96 -0.04
N ILE A 19 -34.99 -7.74 0.32
CA ILE A 19 -34.24 -6.50 0.15
C ILE A 19 -32.98 -6.51 1.03
N VAL A 20 -33.10 -6.91 2.30
CA VAL A 20 -31.93 -7.00 3.21
C VAL A 20 -30.92 -8.01 2.68
N PHE A 21 -31.37 -9.17 2.18
CA PHE A 21 -30.48 -10.17 1.60
C PHE A 21 -29.79 -9.69 0.31
N LEU A 22 -30.51 -8.96 -0.55
CA LEU A 22 -29.94 -8.33 -1.74
C LEU A 22 -28.88 -7.27 -1.38
N LEU A 23 -29.13 -6.47 -0.33
CA LEU A 23 -28.16 -5.48 0.15
C LEU A 23 -26.92 -6.16 0.76
N LEU A 24 -27.08 -7.26 1.48
CA LEU A 24 -25.96 -8.01 2.05
C LEU A 24 -25.12 -8.72 0.97
N THR A 25 -25.77 -9.27 -0.07
CA THR A 25 -25.05 -9.97 -1.15
C THR A 25 -24.35 -9.02 -2.11
N THR A 26 -24.94 -7.85 -2.39
CA THR A 26 -24.30 -6.83 -3.23
C THR A 26 -23.09 -6.17 -2.56
N TRP A 27 -23.03 -6.17 -1.22
CA TRP A 27 -21.84 -5.69 -0.51
C TRP A 27 -20.69 -6.71 -0.49
N SER A 28 -20.95 -7.99 -0.79
CA SER A 28 -19.99 -9.08 -0.60
C SER A 28 -19.11 -9.41 -1.81
N SER A 29 -19.22 -8.73 -2.96
CA SER A 29 -18.55 -9.22 -4.18
C SER A 29 -18.01 -8.19 -5.17
N SER A 30 -17.46 -7.05 -4.71
CA SER A 30 -16.69 -6.15 -5.58
C SER A 30 -15.24 -6.60 -5.80
N GLY A 31 -14.97 -7.90 -5.81
CA GLY A 31 -13.72 -8.48 -6.32
C GLY A 31 -13.71 -8.54 -7.84
N GLN A 32 -14.07 -7.43 -8.50
CA GLN A 32 -14.07 -7.34 -9.95
C GLN A 32 -12.60 -7.30 -10.39
N ARG A 33 -12.06 -8.48 -10.73
CA ARG A 33 -10.80 -8.65 -11.45
C ARG A 33 -11.02 -8.06 -12.86
N SER A 34 -11.06 -6.75 -12.96
CA SER A 34 -10.81 -6.07 -14.23
C SER A 34 -9.47 -6.61 -14.70
N THR A 35 -9.47 -7.31 -15.83
CA THR A 35 -8.27 -7.75 -16.53
C THR A 35 -7.61 -6.53 -17.18
N THR A 36 -7.37 -5.50 -16.38
CA THR A 36 -6.42 -4.45 -16.74
C THR A 36 -5.10 -5.19 -16.83
N THR A 37 -4.57 -5.29 -18.04
CA THR A 37 -3.24 -5.87 -18.29
C THR A 37 -2.27 -5.15 -17.36
N LEU A 38 -1.88 -5.80 -16.27
CA LEU A 38 -0.90 -5.23 -15.35
C LEU A 38 0.34 -4.90 -16.18
N ALA A 39 0.87 -3.69 -16.03
CA ALA A 39 2.08 -3.28 -16.73
C ALA A 39 3.35 -3.95 -16.17
N CYS A 40 3.22 -5.00 -15.34
CA CYS A 40 4.35 -5.77 -14.86
C CYS A 40 4.92 -6.66 -15.97
N PRO A 41 6.22 -6.96 -15.95
CA PRO A 41 6.87 -7.83 -16.93
C PRO A 41 6.21 -9.22 -17.04
N PRO A 42 6.31 -9.88 -18.21
CA PRO A 42 5.85 -11.26 -18.38
C PRO A 42 6.45 -12.19 -17.32
N GLY A 43 5.61 -13.05 -16.74
CA GLY A 43 6.01 -13.99 -15.68
C GLY A 43 5.76 -13.51 -14.25
N PHE A 44 5.43 -12.23 -14.05
CA PHE A 44 4.98 -11.73 -12.75
C PHE A 44 3.52 -12.16 -12.50
N ILE A 45 3.25 -12.87 -11.39
CA ILE A 45 1.91 -13.39 -11.06
C ILE A 45 1.40 -12.65 -9.81
N PRO A 46 0.62 -11.56 -9.97
CA PRO A 46 0.16 -10.78 -8.84
C PRO A 46 -0.79 -11.59 -7.96
N THR A 47 -0.41 -11.79 -6.70
CA THR A 47 -1.29 -12.34 -5.66
C THR A 47 -2.13 -11.22 -5.02
N GLN A 48 -1.56 -10.03 -4.91
CA GLN A 48 -2.24 -8.80 -4.49
C GLN A 48 -1.85 -7.65 -5.40
N TYR A 49 -2.78 -6.72 -5.63
CA TYR A 49 -2.60 -5.60 -6.54
C TYR A 49 -3.43 -4.39 -6.12
N TYR A 50 -2.85 -3.21 -6.28
CA TYR A 50 -3.53 -1.93 -6.17
C TYR A 50 -3.03 -0.98 -7.26
N GLN A 51 -3.96 -0.25 -7.88
CA GLN A 51 -3.66 0.78 -8.85
C GLN A 51 -4.43 2.04 -8.52
N GLU A 52 -3.75 3.17 -8.61
CA GLU A 52 -4.36 4.48 -8.54
C GLU A 52 -5.32 4.69 -9.69
N LYS A 53 -6.43 5.38 -9.41
CA LYS A 53 -7.46 5.64 -10.41
C LYS A 53 -7.02 6.65 -11.47
N TYR A 54 -6.21 7.63 -11.09
CA TYR A 54 -5.92 8.81 -11.93
C TYR A 54 -4.53 8.79 -12.56
N SER A 55 -3.48 8.54 -11.77
CA SER A 55 -2.12 8.47 -12.31
C SER A 55 -1.90 7.17 -13.09
N GLY A 56 -2.48 6.06 -12.64
CA GLY A 56 -2.16 4.72 -13.14
C GLY A 56 -0.92 4.10 -12.48
N ASN A 57 -0.29 4.78 -11.52
CA ASN A 57 0.71 4.19 -10.64
C ASN A 57 0.09 3.08 -9.79
N GLY A 58 0.89 2.15 -9.30
CA GLY A 58 0.37 1.05 -8.51
C GLY A 58 1.44 0.19 -7.88
N ILE A 59 0.99 -0.78 -7.10
CA ILE A 59 1.84 -1.77 -6.44
C ILE A 59 1.20 -3.15 -6.57
N ALA A 60 2.04 -4.14 -6.86
CA ALA A 60 1.65 -5.53 -6.93
C ALA A 60 2.64 -6.39 -6.14
N TYR A 61 2.15 -7.49 -5.56
CA TYR A 61 2.96 -8.46 -4.85
C TYR A 61 2.77 -9.86 -5.44
N ASP A 62 3.86 -10.50 -5.82
CA ASP A 62 3.90 -11.91 -6.22
C ASP A 62 4.42 -12.75 -5.05
N ALA A 63 3.50 -13.49 -4.42
CA ALA A 63 3.83 -14.31 -3.26
C ALA A 63 4.65 -15.56 -3.62
N THR A 64 4.61 -16.00 -4.88
CA THR A 64 5.32 -17.19 -5.35
C THR A 64 6.81 -16.90 -5.47
N HIS A 65 7.15 -15.76 -6.07
CA HIS A 65 8.53 -15.35 -6.29
C HIS A 65 9.08 -14.41 -5.21
N GLN A 66 8.24 -13.97 -4.27
CA GLN A 66 8.56 -12.98 -3.25
C GLN A 66 9.12 -11.69 -3.86
N THR A 67 8.41 -11.16 -4.86
CA THR A 67 8.77 -9.92 -5.55
C THR A 67 7.65 -8.89 -5.47
N LEU A 68 8.04 -7.62 -5.43
CA LEU A 68 7.17 -6.47 -5.57
C LEU A 68 7.31 -5.89 -6.97
N CYS A 69 6.20 -5.46 -7.56
CA CYS A 69 6.17 -4.72 -8.81
C CYS A 69 5.55 -3.34 -8.56
N PHE A 70 6.29 -2.29 -8.83
CA PHE A 70 5.81 -0.91 -8.83
C PHE A 70 5.38 -0.54 -10.25
N VAL A 71 4.08 -0.43 -10.45
CA VAL A 71 3.49 -0.02 -11.73
C VAL A 71 3.60 1.49 -11.87
N ARG A 72 3.99 1.95 -13.05
CA ARG A 72 4.15 3.37 -13.35
C ARG A 72 3.24 3.80 -14.47
N SER A 73 2.86 5.06 -14.37
CA SER A 73 2.15 5.79 -15.40
C SER A 73 3.05 6.14 -16.60
N HIS A 74 2.41 6.53 -17.71
CA HIS A 74 3.08 7.17 -18.86
C HIS A 74 4.19 6.37 -19.58
N GLY A 75 4.00 5.07 -19.75
CA GLY A 75 4.90 4.26 -20.59
C GLY A 75 6.28 3.99 -19.98
N GLN A 76 6.48 4.37 -18.72
CA GLN A 76 7.63 3.92 -17.95
C GLN A 76 7.50 2.42 -17.66
N GLN A 77 8.62 1.72 -17.68
CA GLN A 77 8.64 0.31 -17.33
C GLN A 77 8.35 0.14 -15.83
N ALA A 78 7.51 -0.85 -15.50
CA ALA A 78 7.30 -1.21 -14.11
C ALA A 78 8.60 -1.73 -13.50
N LEU A 79 8.84 -1.38 -12.25
CA LEU A 79 10.02 -1.81 -11.50
C LEU A 79 9.68 -3.05 -10.69
N VAL A 80 10.34 -4.17 -10.98
CA VAL A 80 10.19 -5.41 -10.22
C VAL A 80 11.43 -5.63 -9.36
N LEU A 81 11.23 -5.80 -8.06
CA LEU A 81 12.31 -5.98 -7.10
C LEU A 81 11.98 -7.14 -6.15
N PRO A 82 12.99 -7.88 -5.67
CA PRO A 82 12.80 -8.84 -4.58
C PRO A 82 12.42 -8.13 -3.28
N ILE A 83 11.72 -8.82 -2.37
CA ILE A 83 11.41 -8.26 -1.05
C ILE A 83 12.67 -7.96 -0.21
N GLN A 84 13.83 -8.53 -0.57
CA GLN A 84 15.12 -8.19 0.05
C GLN A 84 15.54 -6.75 -0.21
N ASP A 85 15.02 -6.09 -1.24
CA ASP A 85 15.29 -4.68 -1.48
C ASP A 85 14.29 -3.76 -0.76
N LEU A 86 13.30 -4.31 -0.06
CA LEU A 86 12.33 -3.51 0.68
C LEU A 86 12.91 -3.04 2.02
N LEU A 87 12.97 -1.71 2.21
CA LEU A 87 13.61 -1.08 3.37
C LEU A 87 12.59 -0.47 4.34
N LEU A 88 11.59 0.25 3.82
CA LEU A 88 10.62 0.97 4.64
C LEU A 88 9.26 1.13 3.95
N SER A 89 8.20 1.18 4.76
CA SER A 89 6.86 1.57 4.32
C SER A 89 6.22 2.54 5.32
N GLN A 90 5.58 3.59 4.82
CA GLN A 90 4.94 4.64 5.62
C GLN A 90 3.56 4.98 5.08
N ILE A 91 2.62 5.18 6.00
CA ILE A 91 1.34 5.84 5.72
C ILE A 91 1.50 7.32 6.02
N VAL A 92 1.20 8.17 5.05
CA VAL A 92 1.23 9.62 5.17
C VAL A 92 -0.17 10.17 4.90
N GLU A 93 -0.74 10.91 5.85
CA GLU A 93 -2.02 11.61 5.74
C GLU A 93 -1.75 13.11 5.83
N ASP A 94 -2.09 13.87 4.79
CA ASP A 94 -1.91 15.34 4.75
C ASP A 94 -0.48 15.79 5.12
N GLY A 95 0.53 15.01 4.70
CA GLY A 95 1.95 15.24 5.01
C GLY A 95 2.41 14.66 6.36
N GLU A 96 1.50 14.26 7.25
CA GLU A 96 1.81 13.67 8.54
C GLU A 96 1.99 12.14 8.44
N VAL A 97 3.09 11.62 9.00
CA VAL A 97 3.34 10.16 9.05
C VAL A 97 2.48 9.53 10.15
N LEU A 98 1.46 8.78 9.75
CA LEU A 98 0.56 8.09 10.70
C LEU A 98 1.10 6.73 11.16
N ALA A 99 1.79 6.01 10.28
CA ALA A 99 2.33 4.69 10.57
C ALA A 99 3.60 4.42 9.78
N GLN A 100 4.52 3.66 10.34
CA GLN A 100 5.79 3.32 9.71
C GLN A 100 6.22 1.90 10.08
N ALA A 101 6.79 1.21 9.10
CA ALA A 101 7.58 0.01 9.30
C ALA A 101 8.92 0.19 8.59
N SER A 102 10.00 -0.22 9.26
CA SER A 102 11.33 -0.21 8.69
C SER A 102 12.07 -1.47 9.07
N ARG A 103 13.03 -1.81 8.23
CA ARG A 103 14.00 -2.85 8.49
C ARG A 103 14.89 -2.43 9.67
N LYS A 104 15.27 -3.42 10.49
CA LYS A 104 16.05 -3.21 11.72
C LYS A 104 17.52 -3.63 11.59
N ASP A 105 17.97 -3.98 10.40
CA ASP A 105 19.37 -4.28 10.14
C ASP A 105 20.18 -2.99 9.90
N ASP A 106 21.51 -3.15 9.91
CA ASP A 106 22.45 -2.03 9.78
C ASP A 106 22.26 -1.30 8.45
N THR A 107 21.96 -2.06 7.38
CA THR A 107 21.65 -1.53 6.04
C THR A 107 20.42 -0.61 6.06
N GLY A 108 19.31 -1.09 6.64
CA GLY A 108 18.08 -0.32 6.74
C GLY A 108 18.24 0.93 7.60
N THR A 109 19.03 0.86 8.67
CA THR A 109 19.22 1.99 9.58
C THR A 109 20.03 3.12 8.95
N ALA A 110 21.09 2.79 8.21
CA ALA A 110 21.92 3.78 7.52
C ALA A 110 21.16 4.47 6.38
N LEU A 111 20.37 3.73 5.61
CA LEU A 111 19.59 4.26 4.48
C LEU A 111 18.38 5.09 4.95
N LEU A 112 17.75 4.73 6.06
CA LEU A 112 16.70 5.56 6.65
C LEU A 112 17.22 6.96 7.00
N ALA A 113 18.44 7.03 7.54
CA ALA A 113 19.05 8.29 7.97
C ALA A 113 19.33 9.23 6.78
N SER A 114 19.59 8.68 5.58
CA SER A 114 19.86 9.49 4.38
C SER A 114 18.59 9.89 3.62
N ILE A 115 17.49 9.17 3.76
CA ILE A 115 16.22 9.45 3.04
C ILE A 115 15.27 10.32 3.88
N LEU A 116 15.39 10.29 5.21
CA LEU A 116 14.61 11.13 6.13
C LEU A 116 15.25 12.49 6.39
N THR A 117 16.12 12.98 5.50
CA THR A 117 16.64 14.34 5.59
C THR A 117 15.47 15.34 5.44
N PRO A 118 15.45 16.43 6.25
CA PRO A 118 14.40 17.45 6.21
C PRO A 118 14.14 18.01 4.80
N ASP A 119 15.15 18.01 3.93
CA ASP A 119 15.07 18.50 2.56
C ASP A 119 14.18 17.63 1.64
N ILE A 120 14.09 16.31 1.90
CA ILE A 120 13.17 15.41 1.18
C ILE A 120 11.74 15.54 1.74
N GLN A 121 11.58 15.92 3.01
CA GLN A 121 10.27 16.34 3.54
C GLN A 121 9.81 17.66 2.89
N ALA A 122 10.70 18.65 2.78
CA ALA A 122 10.39 19.96 2.19
C ALA A 122 10.11 19.93 0.68
N THR A 123 10.69 18.98 -0.06
CA THR A 123 10.43 18.83 -1.51
C THR A 123 9.15 18.02 -1.80
N LEU A 124 8.62 17.27 -0.81
CA LEU A 124 7.34 16.57 -0.90
C LEU A 124 6.15 17.36 -0.35
N GLU A 125 6.40 18.49 0.30
CA GLU A 125 5.41 19.57 0.42
C GLU A 125 5.37 20.28 -0.94
N SER A 126 4.38 19.96 -1.78
CA SER A 126 4.25 20.59 -3.09
C SER A 126 4.31 22.13 -2.99
N PRO A 127 5.01 22.83 -3.92
CA PRO A 127 5.26 24.27 -3.86
C PRO A 127 4.05 25.20 -4.10
N ASP A 128 2.81 24.70 -4.08
CA ASP A 128 1.61 25.44 -4.49
C ASP A 128 0.72 25.90 -3.31
N THR A 129 1.32 26.31 -2.20
CA THR A 129 0.61 27.06 -1.15
C THR A 129 1.09 28.51 -1.09
N ASN A 130 0.78 29.26 -2.13
CA ASN A 130 0.50 30.68 -1.96
C ASN A 130 -0.70 30.81 -1.03
N GLY A 131 -0.47 30.98 0.27
CA GLY A 131 -1.50 31.39 1.22
C GLY A 131 -1.43 30.65 2.54
N SER A 132 -0.69 31.24 3.48
CA SER A 132 -0.58 30.86 4.89
C SER A 132 -1.90 30.93 5.70
N GLU A 133 -3.05 30.61 5.10
CA GLU A 133 -4.38 30.58 5.75
C GLU A 133 -4.92 29.15 5.93
N HIS A 134 -4.20 28.10 5.53
CA HIS A 134 -4.63 26.70 5.67
C HIS A 134 -4.35 26.03 7.02
N ALA A 135 -3.60 26.68 7.91
CA ALA A 135 -3.18 26.10 9.19
C ALA A 135 -4.34 25.85 10.19
N GLN A 136 -5.59 26.09 9.79
CA GLN A 136 -6.77 25.85 10.62
C GLN A 136 -7.90 25.16 9.84
N ARG A 137 -7.57 24.35 8.83
CA ARG A 137 -8.55 23.41 8.27
C ARG A 137 -8.90 22.37 9.33
N SER A 138 -10.20 22.32 9.64
CA SER A 138 -10.82 21.44 10.63
C SER A 138 -10.31 20.01 10.49
N SER A 139 -9.99 19.36 11.62
CA SER A 139 -9.55 17.95 11.74
C SER A 139 -10.49 16.90 11.12
N THR A 140 -11.57 17.35 10.48
CA THR A 140 -12.63 16.58 9.84
C THR A 140 -12.43 16.34 8.34
N ILE A 141 -11.46 16.99 7.69
CA ILE A 141 -11.17 16.82 6.24
C ILE A 141 -9.79 16.19 6.08
N CYS A 142 -9.66 15.25 5.16
CA CYS A 142 -8.41 14.67 4.69
C CYS A 142 -8.26 15.01 3.20
N GLU A 143 -7.12 15.53 2.80
CA GLU A 143 -6.81 15.94 1.43
C GLU A 143 -6.06 14.86 0.67
N SER A 144 -5.16 14.16 1.36
CA SER A 144 -4.32 13.11 0.78
C SER A 144 -4.06 11.96 1.75
N LEU A 145 -4.06 10.74 1.21
CA LEU A 145 -3.68 9.53 1.93
C LEU A 145 -2.76 8.68 1.04
N ILE A 146 -1.51 8.56 1.47
CA ILE A 146 -0.40 8.10 0.64
C ILE A 146 0.32 6.94 1.33
N LEU A 147 0.65 5.91 0.56
CA LEU A 147 1.60 4.87 0.94
C LEU A 147 2.96 5.17 0.30
N ARG A 148 3.95 5.47 1.12
CA ARG A 148 5.34 5.65 0.68
C ARG A 148 6.11 4.37 0.95
N VAL A 149 6.81 3.88 -0.07
CA VAL A 149 7.62 2.67 0.00
C VAL A 149 9.04 3.02 -0.40
N VAL A 150 10.00 2.63 0.43
CA VAL A 150 11.42 2.87 0.19
C VAL A 150 12.11 1.55 -0.08
N VAL A 151 12.87 1.52 -1.17
CA VAL A 151 13.57 0.34 -1.67
C VAL A 151 15.05 0.63 -1.89
N ASN A 152 15.86 -0.42 -1.86
CA ASN A 152 17.28 -0.38 -2.19
C ASN A 152 17.47 -0.33 -3.72
N HIS A 153 17.28 0.86 -4.31
CA HIS A 153 17.44 1.07 -5.74
C HIS A 153 18.09 2.44 -6.02
N ASP A 154 19.25 2.44 -6.69
CA ASP A 154 20.11 3.62 -6.82
C ASP A 154 19.45 4.83 -7.49
N GLN A 155 18.63 4.59 -8.51
CA GLN A 155 18.03 5.66 -9.31
C GLN A 155 16.67 6.12 -8.79
N GLU A 156 15.99 5.26 -8.02
CA GLU A 156 14.60 5.50 -7.62
C GLU A 156 14.28 4.76 -6.33
N PRO A 157 14.76 5.27 -5.20
CA PRO A 157 14.61 4.59 -3.93
C PRO A 157 13.23 4.81 -3.30
N VAL A 158 12.43 5.78 -3.76
CA VAL A 158 11.15 6.15 -3.15
C VAL A 158 10.01 5.98 -4.16
N HIS A 159 9.03 5.17 -3.80
CA HIS A 159 7.79 5.01 -4.55
C HIS A 159 6.59 5.48 -3.72
N THR A 160 5.72 6.23 -4.36
CA THR A 160 4.55 6.86 -3.73
C THR A 160 3.29 6.34 -4.41
N ILE A 161 2.36 5.83 -3.60
CA ILE A 161 1.06 5.33 -4.07
C ILE A 161 -0.07 6.09 -3.36
N HIS A 162 -0.91 6.78 -4.11
CA HIS A 162 -2.05 7.55 -3.61
C HIS A 162 -3.29 6.66 -3.44
N PHE A 163 -3.77 6.52 -2.21
CA PHE A 163 -5.05 5.89 -1.90
C PHE A 163 -6.20 6.90 -1.88
N LEU A 164 -5.87 8.17 -1.65
CA LEU A 164 -6.76 9.31 -1.73
C LEU A 164 -5.96 10.54 -2.19
N ASP A 165 -6.47 11.27 -3.17
CA ASP A 165 -5.86 12.48 -3.76
C ASP A 165 -6.88 13.63 -3.91
N MET A 166 -7.89 13.67 -3.03
CA MET A 166 -8.95 14.68 -3.05
C MET A 166 -9.50 14.97 -1.65
N GLU A 167 -9.92 16.22 -1.44
CA GLU A 167 -10.58 16.66 -0.20
C GLU A 167 -11.80 15.78 0.13
N THR A 168 -11.71 15.04 1.23
CA THR A 168 -12.73 14.09 1.66
C THR A 168 -12.96 14.22 3.16
N LYS A 169 -14.23 14.17 3.57
CA LYS A 169 -14.58 14.14 4.99
C LYS A 169 -14.06 12.87 5.67
N LYS A 170 -13.23 13.01 6.71
CA LYS A 170 -12.79 11.89 7.57
C LYS A 170 -14.00 11.17 8.15
N GLY A 171 -13.94 9.85 8.17
CA GLY A 171 -15.07 8.99 8.54
C GLY A 171 -16.13 8.79 7.45
N GLY A 172 -16.04 9.50 6.32
CA GLY A 172 -16.89 9.24 5.16
C GLY A 172 -16.56 7.90 4.47
N VAL A 173 -17.47 7.42 3.61
CA VAL A 173 -17.32 6.11 2.95
C VAL A 173 -16.03 6.03 2.10
N ILE A 174 -15.73 7.09 1.34
CA ILE A 174 -14.54 7.16 0.49
C ILE A 174 -13.26 7.10 1.34
N TYR A 175 -13.17 7.94 2.38
CA TYR A 175 -12.04 7.95 3.31
C TYR A 175 -11.87 6.59 4.00
N ASN A 176 -12.93 6.02 4.56
CA ASN A 176 -12.85 4.73 5.26
C ASN A 176 -12.39 3.61 4.33
N THR A 177 -12.85 3.62 3.08
CA THR A 177 -12.43 2.65 2.07
C THR A 177 -10.93 2.81 1.79
N ALA A 178 -10.46 4.03 1.51
CA ALA A 178 -9.03 4.30 1.30
C ALA A 178 -8.18 3.87 2.51
N VAL A 179 -8.62 4.18 3.74
CA VAL A 179 -7.96 3.78 4.99
C VAL A 179 -7.87 2.26 5.14
N VAL A 180 -8.93 1.51 4.81
CA VAL A 180 -8.91 0.05 4.88
C VAL A 180 -7.90 -0.51 3.88
N HIS A 181 -7.91 -0.03 2.64
CA HIS A 181 -6.99 -0.49 1.61
C HIS A 181 -5.53 -0.18 1.94
N ILE A 182 -5.22 1.06 2.36
CA ILE A 182 -3.84 1.44 2.68
C ILE A 182 -3.31 0.70 3.92
N LYS A 183 -4.16 0.46 4.94
CA LYS A 183 -3.77 -0.32 6.11
C LYS A 183 -3.47 -1.77 5.76
N SER A 184 -4.28 -2.39 4.90
CA SER A 184 -4.02 -3.75 4.40
C SER A 184 -2.66 -3.85 3.71
N TRP A 185 -2.33 -2.88 2.84
CA TRP A 185 -1.01 -2.83 2.21
C TRP A 185 0.13 -2.56 3.19
N GLN A 186 -0.08 -1.68 4.17
CA GLN A 186 0.92 -1.39 5.19
C GLN A 186 1.20 -2.63 6.06
N GLU A 187 0.18 -3.41 6.42
CA GLU A 187 0.34 -4.67 7.14
C GLU A 187 1.10 -5.71 6.33
N LEU A 188 0.77 -5.84 5.03
CA LEU A 188 1.51 -6.70 4.10
C LEU A 188 2.97 -6.30 4.05
N LEU A 189 3.28 -5.03 3.73
CA LEU A 189 4.65 -4.53 3.62
C LEU A 189 5.41 -4.67 4.94
N THR A 190 4.77 -4.43 6.08
CA THR A 190 5.37 -4.66 7.41
C THR A 190 5.79 -6.12 7.58
N SER A 191 4.97 -7.07 7.14
CA SER A 191 5.30 -8.50 7.16
C SER A 191 6.47 -8.81 6.23
N LEU A 192 6.47 -8.28 5.00
CA LEU A 192 7.53 -8.50 4.02
C LEU A 192 8.88 -7.92 4.50
N ILE A 193 8.90 -6.70 5.05
CA ILE A 193 10.09 -6.08 5.64
C ILE A 193 10.68 -6.97 6.75
N ARG A 194 9.82 -7.52 7.62
CA ARG A 194 10.26 -8.41 8.70
C ARG A 194 10.82 -9.73 8.17
N GLN A 195 10.24 -10.27 7.10
CA GLN A 195 10.75 -11.49 6.46
C GLN A 195 12.11 -11.23 5.82
N ALA A 196 12.23 -10.13 5.09
CA ALA A 196 13.43 -9.77 4.37
C ALA A 196 14.65 -9.58 5.29
N GLY A 197 14.47 -8.94 6.45
CA GLY A 197 15.54 -8.80 7.46
C GLY A 197 15.96 -10.10 8.17
N ARG A 198 15.18 -11.20 8.07
CA ARG A 198 15.57 -12.50 8.64
C ARG A 198 16.46 -13.30 7.69
N THR A 199 16.23 -13.19 6.40
CA THR A 199 16.94 -13.99 5.38
C THR A 199 18.42 -13.62 5.29
N GLU A 200 18.77 -12.36 5.51
CA GLU A 200 20.16 -11.88 5.43
C GLU A 200 21.04 -12.38 6.58
N MET A 201 20.48 -12.59 7.78
CA MET A 201 21.25 -13.09 8.93
C MET A 201 21.81 -14.50 8.72
N THR A 202 21.21 -15.28 7.82
CA THR A 202 21.62 -16.68 7.58
C THR A 202 22.73 -16.79 6.53
N THR A 203 22.94 -15.75 5.72
CA THR A 203 23.91 -15.74 4.61
C THR A 203 25.11 -14.83 4.91
N SER A 204 25.46 -14.64 6.18
CA SER A 204 26.74 -14.00 6.50
C SER A 204 27.86 -14.97 6.10
N PRO A 205 28.78 -14.57 5.20
CA PRO A 205 29.83 -15.44 4.71
C PRO A 205 30.66 -15.90 5.89
N GLN A 206 30.54 -17.19 6.21
CA GLN A 206 31.42 -17.84 7.16
C GLN A 206 32.85 -17.54 6.69
N PRO A 207 33.71 -16.92 7.53
CA PRO A 207 35.03 -16.53 7.11
C PRO A 207 35.70 -17.79 6.58
N VAL A 208 35.98 -17.80 5.28
CA VAL A 208 36.67 -18.91 4.62
C VAL A 208 37.98 -19.02 5.37
N ALA A 209 38.07 -19.99 6.27
CA ALA A 209 39.23 -20.21 7.09
C ALA A 209 40.39 -20.33 6.11
N ALA A 210 41.27 -19.33 6.09
CA ALA A 210 42.41 -19.28 5.22
C ALA A 210 43.21 -20.56 5.48
N SER A 211 43.08 -21.54 4.59
CA SER A 211 43.89 -22.74 4.59
C SER A 211 45.32 -22.28 4.34
N SER A 212 46.10 -22.21 5.43
CA SER A 212 47.52 -21.89 5.36
C SER A 212 48.20 -22.90 4.43
N PRO A 213 48.90 -22.45 3.37
CA PRO A 213 49.70 -23.35 2.56
C PRO A 213 50.88 -23.83 3.41
N SER A 214 50.87 -25.12 3.77
CA SER A 214 52.03 -25.79 4.34
C SER A 214 53.08 -25.93 3.25
N HIS A 215 54.14 -25.12 3.32
CA HIS A 215 55.32 -25.29 2.48
C HIS A 215 56.26 -26.35 3.09
N PRO A 216 56.75 -27.32 2.31
CA PRO A 216 57.86 -28.20 2.68
C PRO A 216 59.22 -27.49 2.60
#